data_AF-A0A218VWM0-F1
#
_entry.id   AF-A0A218VWM0-F1
#
_cell.length_a   1.000
_cell.length_b   1.000
_cell.length_c   1.000
_cell.angle_alpha   90.00
_cell.angle_beta   90.00
_cell.angle_gamma   90.00
#
_symmetry.space_group_name_H-M   'P 1'
#
loop_
_entity.id
_entity.type
_entity.pdbx_description
1 polymer ?
#
loop_
_entity_poly.entity_id
_entity_poly.type
_entity_poly.pdbx_seq_one_letter_code
_entity_poly.pdbx_strand_id
1 'polypeptide(L)' 'MPLELYREDNANRDVQSYESVTYDGVEYCLHDCVIFYQAGEAETYIGKIVKTIETNNRGKQLGVVWFFRPSEILKLSRRL' A
#
# COMPACT_ATOMS: atom_id res chain seq x y z
N MET A 1 11.01 -14.84 6.44
CA MET A 1 11.84 -13.61 6.40
C MET A 1 11.30 -12.67 7.47
N PRO A 2 12.05 -12.37 8.55
CA PRO A 2 11.52 -11.61 9.69
C PRO A 2 11.26 -10.14 9.32
N LEU A 3 10.12 -9.59 9.76
CA LEU A 3 9.71 -8.18 9.54
C LEU A 3 10.68 -7.16 10.17
N GLU A 4 11.50 -7.60 11.13
CA GLU A 4 12.50 -6.81 11.84
C GLU A 4 13.56 -6.17 10.92
N LEU A 5 13.77 -6.69 9.71
CA LEU A 5 14.79 -6.20 8.77
C LEU A 5 14.33 -5.01 7.89
N TYR A 6 13.08 -4.56 7.99
CA TYR A 6 12.54 -3.42 7.23
C TYR A 6 12.57 -2.08 7.99
N ARG A 7 13.16 -2.03 9.19
CA ARG A 7 13.50 -0.74 9.83
C ARG A 7 14.70 -0.14 9.13
N GLU A 8 14.43 0.49 8.00
CA GLU A 8 15.37 1.41 7.38
C GLU A 8 15.30 2.73 8.16
N ASP A 9 16.16 2.85 9.18
CA ASP A 9 16.39 4.08 9.95
C ASP A 9 17.09 5.13 9.07
N ASN A 10 16.43 5.54 7.99
CA ASN A 10 16.79 6.76 7.28
C ASN A 10 15.95 7.89 7.87
N ALA A 11 16.48 8.50 8.94
CA ALA A 11 16.01 9.75 9.50
C ALA A 11 16.23 10.90 8.50
N ASN A 12 15.62 10.81 7.32
CA ASN A 12 15.37 11.99 6.52
C ASN A 12 14.31 12.77 7.30
N ARG A 13 14.69 13.92 7.87
CA ARG A 13 13.84 14.72 8.78
C ARG A 13 12.50 15.14 8.15
N ASP A 14 12.39 15.00 6.83
CA ASP A 14 11.19 15.33 6.04
C ASP A 14 10.23 14.16 5.81
N VAL A 15 10.50 12.98 6.39
CA VAL A 15 9.65 11.78 6.24
C VAL A 15 9.26 11.23 7.61
N GLN A 16 7.97 11.21 7.90
CA GLN A 16 7.42 10.62 9.12
C GLN A 16 6.66 9.33 8.79
N SER A 17 6.81 8.29 9.61
CA SER A 17 6.08 7.01 9.46
C SER A 17 4.98 6.86 10.49
N TYR A 18 3.92 6.14 10.13
CA TYR A 18 2.76 5.90 10.99
C TYR A 18 2.38 4.41 11.00
N GLU A 19 1.81 3.96 12.12
CA GLU A 19 1.27 2.60 12.27
C GLU A 19 -0.17 2.47 11.75
N SER A 20 -0.89 3.59 11.63
CA SER A 20 -2.24 3.65 11.06
C SER A 20 -2.51 4.94 10.27
N VAL A 21 -3.59 4.93 9.49
CA VAL A 21 -4.13 6.09 8.79
C VAL A 21 -5.65 6.08 8.88
N THR A 22 -6.26 7.26 9.01
CA THR A 22 -7.73 7.40 8.92
C THR A 22 -8.11 7.89 7.53
N TYR A 23 -9.04 7.19 6.89
CA TYR A 23 -9.64 7.59 5.62
C TYR A 23 -11.16 7.41 5.70
N ASP A 24 -11.91 8.45 5.35
CA ASP A 24 -13.39 8.49 5.42
C ASP A 24 -13.95 8.02 6.78
N GLY A 25 -13.29 8.43 7.87
CA GLY A 25 -13.68 8.08 9.24
C GLY A 25 -13.32 6.65 9.68
N VAL A 26 -12.71 5.84 8.81
CA VAL A 26 -12.26 4.49 9.13
C VAL A 26 -10.75 4.47 9.34
N GLU A 27 -10.31 3.84 10.42
CA GLU A 27 -8.89 3.61 10.69
C GLU A 27 -8.40 2.33 9.99
N TYR A 28 -7.25 2.46 9.34
CA TYR A 28 -6.54 1.37 8.67
C TYR A 28 -5.14 1.26 9.25
N CYS A 29 -4.77 0.07 9.70
CA CYS A 29 -3.50 -0.22 10.32
C CYS A 29 -2.50 -0.82 9.31
N LEU A 30 -1.21 -0.77 9.66
CA LEU A 30 -0.22 -1.60 8.98
C LEU A 30 -0.68 -3.06 9.00
N HIS A 31 -0.51 -3.70 7.85
CA HIS A 31 -0.86 -5.10 7.59
C HIS A 31 -2.34 -5.40 7.35
N ASP A 32 -3.23 -4.41 7.38
CA ASP A 32 -4.58 -4.58 6.89
C ASP A 32 -4.58 -4.86 5.39
N CYS A 33 -5.43 -5.80 4.99
CA CYS A 33 -5.76 -6.06 3.59
C CYS A 33 -6.96 -5.19 3.22
N VAL A 34 -6.79 -4.32 2.24
CA VAL A 34 -7.80 -3.35 1.83
C VAL A 34 -8.12 -3.47 0.35
N ILE A 35 -9.33 -3.07 -0.01
CA ILE A 35 -9.80 -3.01 -1.39
C ILE A 35 -9.63 -1.57 -1.88
N PHE A 36 -8.93 -1.40 -3.00
CA PHE A 36 -8.74 -0.11 -3.64
C PHE A 36 -9.66 0.00 -4.85
N TYR A 37 -10.44 1.08 -4.86
CA TYR A 37 -11.29 1.44 -5.99
C TYR A 37 -10.56 2.44 -6.90
N GLN A 38 -10.62 2.20 -8.20
CA GLN A 38 -10.14 3.14 -9.22
C GLN A 38 -11.28 3.43 -10.19
N ALA A 39 -11.65 4.71 -10.31
CA ALA A 39 -12.71 5.12 -11.23
C ALA A 39 -12.33 4.74 -12.68
N GLY A 40 -13.28 4.11 -13.38
CA GLY A 40 -13.07 3.63 -14.76
C GLY A 40 -12.56 2.20 -14.87
N GLU A 41 -12.11 1.58 -13.76
CA GLU A 41 -11.77 0.16 -13.73
C GLU A 41 -12.98 -0.68 -13.36
N ALA A 42 -13.14 -1.82 -14.05
CA ALA A 42 -14.26 -2.73 -13.81
C ALA A 42 -14.07 -3.59 -12.55
N GLU A 43 -12.81 -3.83 -12.15
CA GLU A 43 -12.46 -4.63 -10.98
C GLU A 43 -11.69 -3.78 -9.97
N THR A 44 -11.91 -4.08 -8.68
CA THR A 44 -11.15 -3.49 -7.59
C THR A 44 -9.82 -4.20 -7.37
N TYR A 45 -8.82 -3.46 -6.92
CA TYR A 45 -7.55 -4.04 -6.51
C TYR A 45 -7.60 -4.46 -5.06
N ILE A 46 -6.86 -5.51 -4.71
CA ILE A 46 -6.72 -5.96 -3.32
C ILE A 46 -5.25 -5.81 -2.96
N GLY A 47 -4.95 -5.19 -1.83
CA GLY A 47 -3.58 -5.00 -1.39
C GLY A 47 -3.45 -4.97 0.12
N LYS A 48 -2.23 -5.25 0.59
CA LYS A 48 -1.86 -5.17 2.00
C LYS A 48 -1.06 -3.90 2.26
N ILE A 49 -1.46 -3.12 3.27
CA ILE A 49 -0.71 -1.96 3.71
C ILE A 49 0.57 -2.44 4.40
N VAL A 50 1.73 -1.99 3.93
CA VAL A 50 3.03 -2.36 4.52
C VAL A 50 3.83 -1.15 5.01
N LYS A 51 3.42 0.06 4.62
CA LYS A 51 4.05 1.30 5.05
C LYS A 51 3.07 2.45 4.97
N THR A 52 3.11 3.36 5.93
CA THR A 52 2.43 4.65 5.86
C THR A 52 3.47 5.72 6.12
N ILE A 53 3.64 6.65 5.19
CA ILE A 53 4.58 7.77 5.32
C ILE A 53 3.89 9.09 5.02
N GLU A 54 4.36 10.17 5.64
CA GLU A 54 4.01 11.54 5.29
C GLU A 54 5.27 12.29 4.90
N THR A 55 5.18 13.02 3.79
CA THR A 55 6.26 13.90 3.32
C THR A 55 5.73 15.31 3.19
N ASN A 56 6.57 16.31 3.49
CA ASN A 56 6.19 17.73 3.47
C ASN A 56 5.53 18.18 2.14
N ASN A 57 5.82 17.49 1.03
CA ASN A 57 5.38 17.90 -0.31
C ASN A 57 4.28 17.03 -0.92
N ARG A 58 4.01 15.82 -0.39
CA ARG A 58 3.10 14.86 -1.03
C ARG A 58 1.98 14.35 -0.12
N GLY A 59 1.89 14.86 1.11
CA GLY A 59 0.93 14.38 2.10
C GLY A 59 1.19 12.91 2.48
N LYS A 60 0.17 12.25 3.04
CA LYS A 60 0.24 10.83 3.42
C LYS A 60 0.22 9.91 2.19
N GLN A 61 1.16 8.98 2.16
CA GLN A 61 1.31 7.96 1.13
C GLN A 61 1.33 6.57 1.77
N LEU A 62 0.75 5.60 1.06
CA LEU A 62 0.75 4.19 1.46
C LEU A 62 1.70 3.38 0.58
N GLY A 63 2.55 2.59 1.22
CA GLY A 63 3.23 1.46 0.60
C GLY A 63 2.30 0.25 0.64
N VAL A 64 2.01 -0.33 -0.52
CA VAL A 64 1.05 -1.42 -0.69
C VAL A 64 1.70 -2.58 -1.42
N VAL A 65 1.52 -3.79 -0.90
CA VAL A 65 1.80 -5.03 -1.64
C VAL A 65 0.50 -5.50 -2.29
N TRP A 66 0.49 -5.56 -3.61
CA TRP A 66 -0.69 -5.92 -4.40
C TRP A 66 -0.87 -7.44 -4.48
N PHE A 67 -2.11 -7.89 -4.29
CA PHE A 67 -2.51 -9.24 -4.63
C PHE A 67 -3.08 -9.25 -6.05
N PHE A 68 -2.57 -10.15 -6.88
CA PHE A 68 -3.10 -10.37 -8.23
C PHE A 68 -4.14 -11.47 -8.20
N ARG A 69 -5.29 -11.21 -8.84
CA ARG A 69 -6.29 -12.20 -9.16
C ARG A 69 -5.78 -13.11 -10.29
N PRO A 70 -6.24 -14.36 -10.38
CA PRO A 70 -5.86 -15.25 -11.47
C PRO A 70 -6.08 -14.64 -12.86
N SER A 71 -7.15 -13.87 -13.05
CA SER A 71 -7.46 -13.18 -14.32
C SER A 71 -6.40 -12.16 -14.73
N GLU A 72 -5.76 -11.49 -13.76
CA GLU A 72 -4.70 -10.50 -14.00
C GLU A 72 -3.38 -11.18 -14.39
N ILE A 73 -3.08 -12.31 -13.76
CA ILE A 73 -1.89 -13.12 -14.07
C ILE A 73 -1.99 -13.71 -15.48
N LEU A 74 -3.16 -14.24 -15.86
CA LEU A 74 -3.39 -14.83 -17.18
C LEU A 74 -3.21 -13.81 -18.31
N LYS A 75 -3.63 -12.55 -18.12
CA LYS A 75 -3.39 -11.46 -19.09
C LYS A 75 -1.91 -11.18 -19.28
N LEU A 76 -1.12 -11.24 -18.21
CA LEU A 76 0.33 -10.99 -18.26
C LEU A 76 1.06 -12.09 -19.05
N SER A 77 0.68 -13.35 -18.86
CA SER A 77 1.30 -14.52 -19.52
C SER A 77 1.14 -14.55 -21.05
N ARG A 78 0.19 -13.79 -21.61
CA ARG A 78 -0.04 -13.70 -23.06
C ARG A 78 0.70 -12.54 -23.74
N ARG A 79 1.48 -11.77 -22.97
CA ARG A 79 2.26 -10.61 -23.42
C ARG A 79 3.78 -10.83 -23.31
N LEU A 80 4.21 -12.00 -22.83
CA LEU A 80 5.60 -12.43 -22.77
C LEU A 80 5.87 -13.48 -23.84
#